data_AF-A0A358M968-F1
#
_entry.id   AF-A0A358M968-F1
#
_cell.length_a   1.000
_cell.length_b   1.000
_cell.length_c   1.000
_cell.angle_alpha   90.00
_cell.angle_beta   90.00
_cell.angle_gamma   90.00
#
_symmetry.space_group_name_H-M   'P 1'
#
loop_
_entity.id
_entity.type
_entity.pdbx_description
1 polymer ?
#
loop_
_entity_poly.entity_id
_entity_poly.type
_entity_poly.pdbx_seq_one_letter_code
_entity_poly.pdbx_strand_id
1 'polypeptide(L)'
;RCQRYDFKRISQEGIIGRLEKICKEQGISYERPALAFLAEKSDGALRDAISLLDQTLASCSDRLTLAAARAATGSVDKEFLETFASNMIHSEGAELLKQISVLFSEGRDPSDFIGELMQIFRNVLVL
;
A
#
# COMPACT_ATOMS: atom_id res chain seq x y z
N ARG A 1 15.78 19.68 -32.02
CA ARG A 1 16.36 18.50 -31.35
C ARG A 1 15.84 18.47 -29.91
N CYS A 2 15.34 17.35 -29.41
CA CYS A 2 14.92 17.20 -28.01
C CYS A 2 15.99 16.45 -27.20
N GLN A 3 16.12 16.77 -25.91
CA GLN A 3 16.89 15.96 -24.97
C GLN A 3 16.01 14.82 -24.45
N ARG A 4 16.53 13.60 -24.50
CA ARG A 4 15.92 12.43 -23.87
C ARG A 4 16.60 12.17 -22.54
N TYR A 5 15.79 12.06 -21.48
CA TYR A 5 16.25 11.65 -20.17
C TYR A 5 15.57 10.34 -19.80
N ASP A 6 16.37 9.32 -19.52
CA ASP A 6 15.88 8.01 -19.08
C ASP A 6 15.96 7.97 -17.54
N PHE A 7 14.81 8.06 -16.87
CA PHE A 7 14.74 7.97 -15.41
C PHE A 7 14.63 6.51 -14.99
N LYS A 8 15.43 6.12 -13.99
CA LYS A 8 15.33 4.81 -13.34
C LYS A 8 14.36 4.90 -12.15
N ARG A 9 13.79 3.76 -11.77
CA ARG A 9 13.04 3.62 -10.51
C ARG A 9 13.94 4.03 -9.34
N ILE A 10 13.37 4.77 -8.40
CA ILE A 10 14.07 5.22 -7.20
C ILE A 10 14.07 4.06 -6.20
N SER A 11 15.18 3.90 -5.47
CA SER A 11 15.25 2.88 -4.41
C SER A 11 14.23 3.17 -3.30
N GLN A 12 13.76 2.12 -2.64
CA GLN A 12 12.79 2.24 -1.55
C GLN A 12 13.29 3.18 -0.44
N GLU A 13 14.54 3.02 0.03
CA GLU A 13 15.14 3.94 1.00
C GLU A 13 15.29 5.37 0.47
N GLY A 14 15.51 5.55 -0.84
CA GLY A 14 15.55 6.88 -1.46
C GLY A 14 14.19 7.58 -1.42
N ILE A 15 13.10 6.83 -1.62
CA ILE A 15 11.74 7.35 -1.48
C ILE A 15 11.43 7.65 -0.02
N ILE A 16 11.72 6.73 0.90
CA ILE A 16 11.53 6.92 2.34
C ILE A 16 12.22 8.22 2.80
N GLY A 17 13.50 8.39 2.49
CA GLY A 17 14.25 9.59 2.86
C GLY A 17 13.67 10.88 2.27
N ARG A 18 13.05 10.81 1.08
CA ARG A 18 12.34 11.96 0.50
C ARG A 18 11.05 12.28 1.25
N LEU A 19 10.25 11.27 1.60
CA LEU A 19 9.03 11.48 2.39
C LEU A 19 9.33 11.98 3.81
N GLU A 20 10.39 11.47 4.44
CA GLU A 20 10.87 11.97 5.74
C GLU A 20 11.22 13.46 5.69
N LYS A 21 11.90 13.88 4.62
CA LYS A 21 12.23 15.30 4.41
C LYS A 21 10.97 16.15 4.29
N ILE A 22 9.98 15.71 3.52
CA ILE A 22 8.70 16.41 3.37
C ILE A 22 7.98 16.53 4.72
N CYS A 23 7.88 15.43 5.48
CA CYS A 23 7.23 15.46 6.80
C CYS A 23 7.93 16.42 7.77
N LYS A 24 9.28 16.43 7.77
CA LYS A 24 10.08 17.35 8.60
C LYS A 24 9.86 18.81 8.20
N GLU A 25 9.83 19.11 6.90
CA GLU A 25 9.58 20.46 6.38
C GLU A 25 8.18 20.98 6.70
N GLN A 26 7.19 20.09 6.78
CA GLN A 26 5.80 20.43 7.13
C GLN A 26 5.51 20.35 8.63
N GLY A 27 6.46 19.94 9.47
CA GLY A 27 6.27 19.80 10.91
C GLY A 27 5.37 18.62 11.32
N ILE A 28 5.24 17.62 10.46
CA ILE A 28 4.34 16.47 10.66
C ILE A 28 5.09 15.36 11.39
N SER A 29 4.49 14.83 12.46
CA SER A 29 5.02 13.66 13.15
C SER A 29 4.70 12.37 12.39
N TYR A 30 5.63 11.41 12.35
CA TYR A 30 5.45 10.20 11.54
C TYR A 30 6.08 8.95 12.15
N GLU A 31 5.54 7.80 11.76
CA GLU A 31 6.12 6.48 11.98
C GLU A 31 6.89 6.06 10.73
N ARG A 32 8.18 5.74 10.86
CA ARG A 32 8.98 5.25 9.72
C ARG A 32 8.33 4.05 8.99
N PRO A 33 7.67 3.09 9.69
CA PRO A 33 6.90 2.03 9.02
C PRO A 33 5.80 2.55 8.07
N ALA A 34 5.14 3.67 8.39
CA ALA A 34 4.15 4.28 7.50
C ALA A 34 4.78 4.76 6.20
N LEU A 35 5.92 5.44 6.29
CA LEU A 35 6.67 5.91 5.10
C LEU A 35 7.22 4.75 4.27
N ALA A 36 7.69 3.69 4.92
CA ALA A 36 8.15 2.48 4.24
C ALA A 36 7.02 1.80 3.46
N PHE A 37 5.83 1.73 4.05
CA PHE A 37 4.63 1.20 3.40
C PHE A 37 4.21 2.04 2.18
N LEU A 38 4.18 3.38 2.29
CA LEU A 38 3.88 4.26 1.16
C LEU A 38 4.92 4.14 0.04
N ALA A 39 6.20 4.00 0.40
CA ALA A 39 7.28 3.80 -0.56
C ALA A 39 7.14 2.46 -1.31
N GLU A 40 6.77 1.39 -0.61
CA GLU A 40 6.48 0.08 -1.22
C GLU A 40 5.31 0.17 -2.19
N LYS A 41 4.18 0.76 -1.78
CA LYS A 41 3.00 0.94 -2.63
C LYS A 41 3.25 1.78 -3.89
N SER A 42 4.25 2.66 -3.86
CA SER A 42 4.60 3.52 -5.00
C SER A 42 5.44 2.85 -6.10
N ASP A 43 5.89 1.60 -5.90
CA ASP A 43 6.64 0.81 -6.88
C ASP A 43 7.84 1.55 -7.56
N GLY A 44 8.52 2.41 -6.79
CA GLY A 44 9.67 3.18 -7.27
C GLY A 44 9.35 4.52 -7.95
N ALA A 45 8.05 4.87 -8.06
CA ALA A 45 7.57 6.14 -8.61
C ALA A 45 7.38 7.18 -7.49
N LEU A 46 8.33 8.10 -7.35
CA LEU A 46 8.31 9.11 -6.28
C LEU A 46 7.06 10.00 -6.29
N ARG A 47 6.48 10.29 -7.46
CA ARG A 47 5.25 11.10 -7.55
C ARG A 47 4.08 10.40 -6.89
N ASP A 48 3.97 9.10 -7.08
CA ASP A 48 2.90 8.30 -6.51
C ASP A 48 3.08 8.21 -4.99
N ALA A 49 4.32 8.02 -4.51
CA ALA A 49 4.64 8.05 -3.09
C ALA A 49 4.21 9.36 -2.41
N ILE A 50 4.45 10.52 -3.05
CA ILE A 50 4.04 11.83 -2.53
C ILE A 50 2.51 11.96 -2.57
N SER A 51 1.86 11.50 -3.64
CA SER A 51 0.40 11.55 -3.76
C SER A 51 -0.28 10.73 -2.66
N LEU A 52 0.24 9.54 -2.34
CA LEU A 52 -0.25 8.70 -1.26
C LEU A 52 0.02 9.32 0.12
N LEU A 53 1.16 9.99 0.30
CA LEU A 53 1.45 10.76 1.52
C LEU A 53 0.39 11.86 1.71
N ASP A 54 0.16 12.69 0.70
CA ASP A 54 -0.81 13.79 0.75
C ASP A 54 -2.24 13.26 1.04
N GLN A 55 -2.64 12.16 0.39
CA GLN A 55 -3.93 11.51 0.64
C GLN A 55 -4.05 11.00 2.09
N THR A 56 -2.98 10.44 2.63
CA THR A 56 -2.95 9.96 4.02
C THR A 56 -3.03 11.12 5.00
N LEU A 57 -2.28 12.20 4.75
CA LEU A 57 -2.28 13.40 5.59
C LEU A 57 -3.62 14.12 5.57
N ALA A 58 -4.36 14.10 4.46
CA ALA A 58 -5.72 14.65 4.39
C ALA A 58 -6.71 13.95 5.35
N SER A 59 -6.39 12.71 5.76
CA SER A 59 -7.22 11.89 6.64
C SER A 59 -6.72 11.86 8.10
N CYS A 60 -5.58 12.52 8.40
CA CYS A 60 -4.95 12.52 9.72
C CYS A 60 -4.86 13.93 10.29
N SER A 61 -5.02 14.07 11.60
CA SER A 61 -4.95 15.37 12.27
C SER A 61 -3.52 15.88 12.47
N ASP A 62 -2.58 15.06 12.96
CA ASP A 62 -1.22 15.54 13.29
C ASP A 62 -0.09 14.48 13.23
N ARG A 63 -0.43 13.21 13.03
CA ARG A 63 0.53 12.10 13.05
C ARG A 63 0.26 11.08 11.97
N LEU A 64 1.25 10.86 11.12
CA LEU A 64 1.25 9.80 10.13
C LEU A 64 1.58 8.46 10.81
N THR A 65 0.57 7.62 10.98
CA THR A 65 0.71 6.25 11.52
C THR A 65 0.61 5.22 10.41
N LEU A 66 1.12 4.00 10.65
CA LEU A 66 0.97 2.92 9.68
C LEU A 66 -0.51 2.56 9.43
N ALA A 67 -1.34 2.61 10.48
CA ALA A 67 -2.77 2.35 10.39
C ALA A 67 -3.47 3.37 9.48
N ALA A 68 -3.15 4.66 9.66
CA ALA A 68 -3.65 5.71 8.79
C ALA A 68 -3.24 5.53 7.33
N ALA A 69 -1.97 5.20 7.08
CA ALA A 69 -1.49 4.96 5.72
C ALA A 69 -2.26 3.81 5.06
N ARG A 70 -2.47 2.68 5.75
CA ARG A 70 -3.27 1.56 5.23
C ARG A 70 -4.72 1.92 4.96
N ALA A 71 -5.33 2.68 5.86
CA ALA A 71 -6.71 3.12 5.70
C ALA A 71 -6.84 4.06 4.50
N ALA A 72 -5.93 5.01 4.34
CA ALA A 72 -5.94 5.98 3.25
C ALA A 72 -5.69 5.34 1.88
N THR A 73 -4.81 4.33 1.80
CA THR A 73 -4.52 3.61 0.55
C THR A 73 -5.50 2.48 0.23
N GLY A 74 -6.49 2.22 1.10
CA GLY A 74 -7.43 1.12 0.90
C GLY A 74 -6.75 -0.25 0.88
N SER A 75 -5.68 -0.46 1.65
CA SER A 75 -5.04 -1.77 1.77
C SER A 75 -5.88 -2.74 2.59
N VAL A 76 -5.89 -4.01 2.19
CA VAL A 76 -6.78 -5.01 2.77
C VAL A 76 -6.21 -5.47 4.12
N ASP A 77 -7.09 -5.60 5.11
CA ASP A 77 -6.67 -6.10 6.41
C ASP A 77 -6.08 -7.50 6.25
N LYS A 78 -4.95 -7.73 6.93
CA LYS A 78 -4.22 -9.01 6.86
C LYS A 78 -5.12 -10.19 7.18
N GLU A 79 -6.01 -10.02 8.16
CA GLU A 79 -6.99 -11.04 8.57
C GLU A 79 -7.98 -11.38 7.45
N PHE A 80 -8.40 -10.38 6.67
CA PHE A 80 -9.25 -10.61 5.51
C PHE A 80 -8.53 -11.44 4.46
N LEU A 81 -7.26 -11.10 4.15
CA LEU A 81 -6.45 -11.86 3.20
C LEU A 81 -6.16 -13.29 3.67
N GLU A 82 -5.88 -13.49 4.96
CA GLU A 82 -5.68 -14.80 5.56
C GLU A 82 -6.95 -15.65 5.50
N THR A 83 -8.10 -15.05 5.81
CA THR A 83 -9.40 -15.73 5.71
C THR A 83 -9.71 -16.08 4.25
N PHE A 84 -9.44 -15.17 3.32
CA PHE A 84 -9.63 -15.41 1.89
C PHE A 84 -8.75 -16.56 1.39
N ALA A 85 -7.46 -16.58 1.75
CA ALA A 85 -6.55 -17.66 1.43
C ALA A 85 -6.98 -19.00 2.05
N SER A 86 -7.46 -18.99 3.30
CA SER A 86 -8.01 -20.18 3.95
C SER A 86 -9.24 -20.73 3.20
N ASN A 87 -10.18 -19.87 2.83
CA ASN A 87 -11.37 -20.26 2.07
C ASN A 87 -11.00 -20.84 0.70
N MET A 88 -9.94 -20.34 0.04
CA MET A 88 -9.40 -20.94 -1.18
C MET A 88 -8.89 -22.37 -0.95
N ILE A 89 -8.13 -22.60 0.13
CA ILE A 89 -7.57 -23.91 0.46
C ILE A 89 -8.69 -24.93 0.71
N HIS A 90 -9.76 -24.50 1.38
CA HIS A 90 -10.91 -25.36 1.69
C HIS A 90 -11.95 -25.44 0.56
N SER A 91 -11.72 -24.78 -0.57
CA SER A 91 -12.64 -24.74 -1.71
C SER A 91 -14.04 -24.17 -1.37
N GLU A 92 -14.10 -23.22 -0.44
CA GLU A 92 -15.33 -22.57 0.03
C GLU A 92 -15.81 -21.48 -0.96
N GLY A 93 -16.24 -21.90 -2.16
CA GLY A 93 -16.58 -20.99 -3.26
C GLY A 93 -17.65 -19.94 -2.95
N ALA A 94 -18.64 -20.28 -2.11
CA ALA A 94 -19.69 -19.35 -1.71
C ALA A 94 -19.16 -18.20 -0.84
N GLU A 95 -18.27 -18.49 0.10
CA GLU A 95 -17.67 -17.45 0.95
C GLU A 95 -16.65 -16.60 0.20
N LEU A 96 -15.89 -17.19 -0.74
CA LEU A 96 -15.01 -16.44 -1.63
C LEU A 96 -15.78 -15.40 -2.45
N LEU A 97 -16.92 -15.78 -3.04
CA LEU A 97 -17.76 -14.85 -3.82
C LEU A 97 -18.34 -13.73 -2.93
N LYS A 98 -18.75 -14.04 -1.69
CA LYS A 98 -19.19 -13.02 -0.74
C LYS A 98 -18.07 -12.05 -0.40
N GLN A 99 -16.88 -12.55 -0.07
CA GLN A 99 -15.72 -11.70 0.25
C GLN A 99 -15.34 -10.79 -0.92
N ILE A 100 -15.34 -11.33 -2.16
CA ILE A 100 -15.14 -10.53 -3.37
C ILE A 100 -16.19 -9.42 -3.49
N SER A 101 -17.47 -9.74 -3.24
CA SER A 101 -18.55 -8.74 -3.32
C SER A 101 -18.40 -7.61 -2.30
N VAL A 102 -17.96 -7.93 -1.07
CA VAL A 102 -17.66 -6.93 -0.04
C VAL A 102 -16.54 -6.01 -0.50
N LEU A 103 -15.46 -6.60 -1.02
CA LEU A 103 -14.28 -5.86 -1.48
C LEU A 103 -14.62 -4.85 -2.59
N PHE A 104 -15.47 -5.25 -3.54
CA PHE A 104 -15.99 -4.35 -4.58
C PHE A 104 -16.92 -3.27 -4.02
N SER A 105 -17.78 -3.60 -3.05
CA SER A 105 -18.71 -2.64 -2.45
C SER A 105 -18.00 -1.52 -1.67
N GLU A 106 -16.82 -1.81 -1.14
CA GLU A 106 -15.94 -0.83 -0.50
C GLU A 106 -15.18 0.06 -1.51
N GLY A 107 -15.37 -0.15 -2.82
CA GLY A 107 -14.72 0.62 -3.87
C GLY A 107 -13.24 0.32 -4.04
N ARG A 108 -12.77 -0.85 -3.58
CA ARG A 108 -11.35 -1.22 -3.67
C ARG A 108 -10.95 -1.65 -5.08
N ASP A 109 -9.70 -1.37 -5.43
CA ASP A 109 -9.11 -1.80 -6.71
C ASP A 109 -8.78 -3.31 -6.68
N PRO A 110 -9.32 -4.12 -7.60
CA PRO A 110 -9.03 -5.55 -7.69
C PRO A 110 -7.55 -5.87 -7.94
N SER A 111 -6.85 -4.99 -8.66
CA SER A 111 -5.42 -5.16 -8.98
C SER A 111 -4.58 -5.09 -7.73
N ASP A 112 -4.94 -4.18 -6.82
CA ASP A 112 -4.29 -4.04 -5.51
C ASP A 112 -4.52 -5.27 -4.64
N PHE A 113 -5.76 -5.77 -4.58
CA PHE A 113 -6.09 -7.00 -3.85
C PHE A 113 -5.31 -8.22 -4.37
N ILE A 114 -5.24 -8.39 -5.69
CA ILE A 114 -4.46 -9.48 -6.31
C ILE A 114 -2.97 -9.33 -5.98
N GLY A 115 -2.44 -8.10 -6.00
CA GLY A 115 -1.07 -7.80 -5.60
C GLY A 115 -0.76 -8.22 -4.16
N GLU A 116 -1.62 -7.83 -3.22
CA GLU A 116 -1.47 -8.19 -1.80
C GLU A 116 -1.59 -9.71 -1.58
N LEU A 117 -2.52 -10.37 -2.28
CA LEU A 117 -2.67 -11.83 -2.22
C LEU A 117 -1.45 -12.57 -2.78
N MET A 118 -0.88 -12.11 -3.89
CA MET A 118 0.37 -12.66 -4.44
C MET A 118 1.53 -12.52 -3.46
N GLN A 119 1.62 -11.40 -2.74
CA GLN A 119 2.68 -11.18 -1.76
C GLN A 119 2.58 -12.17 -0.60
N ILE A 120 1.37 -12.47 -0.12
CA ILE A 120 1.16 -13.51 0.91
C ILE A 120 1.61 -14.88 0.41
N PHE A 121 1.18 -15.31 -0.78
CA PHE A 121 1.59 -16.59 -1.32
C PHE A 121 3.10 -16.67 -1.55
N ARG A 122 3.73 -15.60 -2.03
CA ARG A 122 5.19 -15.51 -2.14
C ARG A 122 5.86 -15.70 -0.79
N ASN A 123 5.40 -15.00 0.25
CA ASN A 123 5.98 -15.10 1.59
C ASN A 123 5.87 -16.53 2.15
N VAL A 124 4.76 -17.23 1.89
CA VAL A 124 4.58 -18.63 2.28
C VAL A 124 5.52 -19.57 1.52
N LEU A 125 5.78 -19.32 0.24
CA LEU A 125 6.67 -20.17 -0.59
C LEU A 125 8.17 -19.99 -0.30
N VAL A 126 8.56 -18.86 0.28
CA VAL A 126 9.97 -18.53 0.59
C VAL A 126 10.37 -19.02 1.99
N LEU A 127 9.40 -19.36 2.84
CA LEU A 127 9.59 -20.03 4.13
C LEU A 127 9.82 -21.53 3.97
#